data_AF-A0A0C3DRA6-F1
#
_entry.id   AF-A0A0C3DRA6-F1
#
_cell.length_a   1.000
_cell.length_b   1.000
_cell.length_c   1.000
_cell.angle_alpha   90.00
_cell.angle_beta   90.00
_cell.angle_gamma   90.00
#
_symmetry.space_group_name_H-M   'P 1'
#
loop_
_entity.id
_entity.type
_entity.pdbx_description
1 polymer ?
#
loop_
_entity_poly.entity_id
_entity_poly.type
_entity_poly.pdbx_seq_one_letter_code
_entity_poly.pdbx_strand_id
1 'polypeptide(L)'
;MVARDFKDLLQCAIPAFEALLPDPHNSQVAQLLFLLVHWHSLAKLRLHTDETLAVFKKVTICLSIELRTFANVTCTSFSTKELQHEAEACKRHQARNNASAREHRTSKRRFPQTNKRNFMPQLASIEQRQTHIRQIRTEIETQKKLDPVPDVPDQHHIIGKTQNFPVDIVPFVQRHSNDPAAADFVHKLKSHLLPHIQMMHGCSGRLDQDLDVSRFKCDCSLAHLDSNVIFKGDRFYKHMIMRLNFTSYDMRHETEVLNSRSSNRNIMMLVSEDTPSDHAYCYARVLGIFHANIIYTGPRSIDYLP
;
A
#
# COMPACT_ATOMS: atom_id res chain seq x y z
N MET A 1 13.31 -14.55 18.58
CA MET A 1 14.41 -13.63 18.25
C MET A 1 13.95 -12.75 17.10
N VAL A 2 13.94 -11.43 17.28
CA VAL A 2 13.52 -10.51 16.21
C VAL A 2 14.67 -10.44 15.20
N ALA A 3 14.40 -10.36 13.89
CA ALA A 3 15.44 -10.38 12.85
C ALA A 3 16.49 -9.24 12.97
N ARG A 4 16.24 -8.24 13.81
CA ARG A 4 17.20 -7.17 14.17
C ARG A 4 18.31 -7.71 15.08
N ASP A 5 17.96 -8.51 16.08
CA ASP A 5 18.88 -9.08 17.07
C ASP A 5 19.96 -9.97 16.42
N PHE A 6 19.60 -10.67 15.35
CA PHE A 6 20.51 -11.57 14.63
C PHE A 6 21.63 -10.81 13.88
N LYS A 7 21.34 -9.62 13.35
CA LYS A 7 22.35 -8.78 12.67
C LYS A 7 23.40 -8.32 13.67
N ASP A 8 22.95 -7.76 14.79
CA ASP A 8 23.81 -7.13 15.78
C ASP A 8 24.67 -8.19 16.48
N LEU A 9 24.11 -9.39 16.69
CA LEU A 9 24.84 -10.55 17.21
C LEU A 9 25.93 -11.01 16.22
N LEU A 10 25.63 -11.15 14.93
CA LEU A 10 26.63 -11.58 13.94
C LEU A 10 27.80 -10.59 13.79
N GLN A 11 27.55 -9.28 13.88
CA GLN A 11 28.60 -8.26 13.75
C GLN A 11 29.58 -8.27 14.92
N CYS A 12 29.15 -8.72 16.10
CA CYS A 12 29.97 -8.77 17.30
C CYS A 12 30.40 -10.20 17.69
N ALA A 13 30.00 -11.22 16.93
CA ALA A 13 30.24 -12.62 17.29
C ALA A 13 31.71 -13.01 17.12
N ILE A 14 32.39 -12.60 16.04
CA ILE A 14 33.73 -13.11 15.68
C ILE A 14 34.74 -13.03 16.85
N PRO A 15 34.88 -11.90 17.58
CA PRO A 15 35.79 -11.83 18.74
C PRO A 15 35.42 -12.77 19.89
N ALA A 16 34.12 -13.07 20.08
CA ALA A 16 33.68 -13.98 21.13
C ALA A 16 34.00 -15.45 20.86
N PHE A 17 34.28 -15.80 19.60
CA PHE A 17 34.72 -17.13 19.17
C PHE A 17 36.23 -17.18 18.93
N GLU A 18 36.98 -16.10 19.16
CA GLU A 18 38.43 -16.09 19.01
C GLU A 18 39.08 -16.91 20.14
N ALA A 19 39.94 -17.87 19.75
CA ALA A 19 40.58 -18.83 20.66
C ALA A 19 39.63 -19.67 21.54
N LEU A 20 38.32 -19.70 21.21
CA LEU A 20 37.33 -20.46 21.97
C LEU A 20 37.43 -21.96 21.70
N LEU A 21 37.81 -22.33 20.47
CA LEU A 21 37.99 -23.72 20.04
C LEU A 21 39.48 -23.97 19.73
N PRO A 22 39.95 -25.23 19.76
CA PRO A 22 41.24 -25.57 19.19
C PRO A 22 41.21 -25.47 17.66
N ASP A 23 42.34 -25.14 17.05
CA ASP A 23 42.51 -25.25 15.60
C ASP A 23 42.46 -26.72 15.16
N PRO A 24 41.87 -27.02 13.98
CA PRO A 24 41.43 -26.09 12.92
C PRO A 24 40.01 -25.53 13.09
N HIS A 25 39.25 -25.96 14.10
CA HIS A 25 37.83 -25.63 14.24
C HIS A 25 37.58 -24.14 14.55
N ASN A 26 38.48 -23.52 15.31
CA ASN A 26 38.41 -22.10 15.59
C ASN A 26 38.46 -21.26 14.30
N SER A 27 39.46 -21.55 13.47
CA SER A 27 39.63 -20.93 12.16
C SER A 27 38.42 -21.16 11.25
N GLN A 28 37.83 -22.37 11.26
CA GLN A 28 36.62 -22.69 10.50
C GLN A 28 35.39 -21.90 10.98
N VAL A 29 35.18 -21.77 12.28
CA VAL A 29 34.06 -21.00 12.85
C VAL A 29 34.23 -19.51 12.57
N ALA A 30 35.44 -18.97 12.70
CA ALA A 30 35.71 -17.57 12.37
C ALA A 30 35.45 -17.28 10.88
N GLN A 31 35.88 -18.18 9.98
CA GLN A 31 35.63 -18.09 8.54
C GLN A 31 34.12 -18.14 8.23
N LEU A 32 33.38 -19.03 8.87
CA LEU A 32 31.93 -19.16 8.71
C LEU A 32 31.19 -17.89 9.18
N LEU A 33 31.55 -17.36 10.34
CA LEU A 33 30.98 -16.13 10.89
C LEU A 33 31.26 -14.93 9.97
N PHE A 34 32.48 -14.82 9.43
CA PHE A 34 32.82 -13.80 8.44
C PHE A 34 31.95 -13.92 7.17
N LEU A 35 31.80 -15.13 6.62
CA LEU A 35 30.96 -15.37 5.45
C LEU A 35 29.49 -15.06 5.71
N LEU A 36 28.96 -15.36 6.90
CA LEU A 36 27.60 -15.00 7.30
C LEU A 36 27.40 -13.48 7.34
N VAL A 37 28.36 -12.74 7.91
CA VAL A 37 28.33 -11.27 7.95
C VAL A 37 28.42 -10.69 6.55
N HIS A 38 29.32 -11.19 5.71
CA HIS A 38 29.49 -10.73 4.33
C HIS A 38 28.25 -11.02 3.48
N TRP A 39 27.71 -12.24 3.55
CA TRP A 39 26.48 -12.63 2.87
C TRP A 39 25.30 -11.76 3.30
N HIS A 40 25.12 -11.55 4.61
CA HIS A 40 24.04 -10.73 5.14
C HIS A 40 24.17 -9.25 4.76
N SER A 41 25.41 -8.74 4.69
CA SER A 41 25.67 -7.36 4.25
C SER A 41 25.30 -7.16 2.79
N LEU A 42 25.68 -8.12 1.92
CA LEU A 42 25.30 -8.11 0.50
C LEU A 42 23.79 -8.26 0.32
N ALA A 43 23.13 -9.17 1.04
CA ALA A 43 21.68 -9.37 0.99
C ALA A 43 20.88 -8.15 1.45
N LYS A 44 21.52 -7.22 2.18
CA LYS A 44 20.91 -5.96 2.65
C LYS A 44 21.21 -4.75 1.76
N LEU A 45 21.99 -4.91 0.69
CA LEU A 45 22.18 -3.83 -0.27
C LEU A 45 20.83 -3.46 -0.89
N ARG A 46 20.57 -2.15 -0.97
CA ARG A 46 19.32 -1.63 -1.56
C ARG A 46 19.41 -1.52 -3.09
N LEU A 47 20.62 -1.60 -3.62
CA LEU A 47 20.91 -1.57 -5.05
C LEU A 47 21.99 -2.61 -5.33
N HIS A 48 21.77 -3.43 -6.35
CA HIS A 48 22.72 -4.42 -6.82
C HIS A 48 23.16 -4.07 -8.25
N THR A 49 24.48 -4.08 -8.48
CA THR A 49 25.08 -4.13 -9.82
C THR A 49 25.43 -5.57 -10.21
N ASP A 50 25.73 -5.82 -11.48
CA ASP A 50 26.13 -7.14 -11.96
C ASP A 50 27.36 -7.69 -11.20
N GLU A 51 28.32 -6.83 -10.86
CA GLU A 51 29.48 -7.20 -10.05
C GLU A 51 29.05 -7.63 -8.64
N THR A 52 28.16 -6.87 -7.99
CA THR A 52 27.70 -7.22 -6.64
C THR A 52 26.88 -8.52 -6.62
N LEU A 53 26.11 -8.80 -7.69
CA LEU A 53 25.39 -10.06 -7.84
C LEU A 53 26.34 -11.23 -8.07
N ALA A 54 27.39 -11.03 -8.87
CA ALA A 54 28.44 -12.03 -9.07
C ALA A 54 29.15 -12.37 -7.75
N VAL A 55 29.49 -11.34 -6.96
CA VAL A 55 30.06 -11.51 -5.62
C VAL A 55 29.08 -12.20 -4.68
N PHE A 56 27.80 -11.82 -4.67
CA PHE A 56 26.80 -12.41 -3.79
C PHE A 56 26.56 -13.90 -4.09
N LYS A 57 26.51 -14.28 -5.38
CA LYS A 57 26.44 -15.69 -5.79
C LYS A 57 27.67 -16.47 -5.29
N LYS A 58 28.87 -15.92 -5.47
CA LYS A 58 30.12 -16.54 -5.00
C LYS A 58 30.12 -16.72 -3.47
N VAL A 59 29.78 -15.69 -2.72
CA VAL A 59 29.71 -15.73 -1.25
C VAL A 59 28.65 -16.72 -0.77
N THR A 60 27.51 -16.82 -1.45
CA THR A 60 26.46 -17.82 -1.13
C THR A 60 26.97 -19.26 -1.28
N ILE A 61 27.75 -19.54 -2.34
CA ILE A 61 28.36 -20.86 -2.55
C ILE A 61 29.38 -21.15 -1.44
N CYS A 62 30.30 -20.22 -1.18
CA CYS A 62 31.30 -20.38 -0.11
C CYS A 62 30.64 -20.60 1.26
N LEU A 63 29.61 -19.82 1.58
CA LEU A 63 28.84 -19.98 2.82
C LEU A 63 28.21 -21.36 2.92
N SER A 64 27.64 -21.88 1.83
CA SER A 64 27.05 -23.22 1.81
C SER A 64 28.06 -24.33 2.07
N ILE A 65 29.28 -24.18 1.56
CA ILE A 65 30.38 -25.14 1.75
C ILE A 65 30.85 -25.10 3.21
N GLU A 66 31.08 -23.91 3.76
CA GLU A 66 31.53 -23.77 5.15
C GLU A 66 30.46 -24.22 6.15
N LEU A 67 29.17 -23.99 5.90
CA LEU A 67 28.09 -24.50 6.74
C LEU A 67 28.08 -26.04 6.79
N ARG A 68 28.29 -26.69 5.65
CA ARG A 68 28.36 -28.16 5.58
C ARG A 68 29.60 -28.69 6.27
N THR A 69 30.74 -28.01 6.12
CA THR A 69 31.99 -28.36 6.79
C THR A 69 31.86 -28.22 8.30
N PHE A 70 31.27 -27.12 8.78
CA PHE A 70 30.96 -26.91 10.19
C PHE A 70 30.05 -28.03 10.73
N ALA A 71 28.95 -28.34 10.04
CA ALA A 71 28.00 -29.36 10.49
C ALA A 71 28.60 -30.79 10.51
N ASN A 72 29.36 -31.16 9.49
CA ASN A 72 29.83 -32.54 9.34
C ASN A 72 31.18 -32.81 10.03
N VAL A 73 32.02 -31.77 10.19
CA VAL A 73 33.37 -31.89 10.76
C VAL A 73 33.44 -31.26 12.14
N THR A 74 33.05 -29.98 12.28
CA THR A 74 33.19 -29.29 13.57
C THR A 74 32.18 -29.81 14.60
N CYS A 75 30.89 -29.92 14.26
CA CYS A 75 29.88 -30.38 15.21
C CYS A 75 30.04 -31.86 15.61
N THR A 76 30.72 -32.68 14.80
CA THR A 76 30.98 -34.09 15.15
C THR A 76 32.15 -34.22 16.12
N SER A 77 33.10 -33.27 16.12
CA SER A 77 34.24 -33.23 17.04
C SER A 77 33.88 -32.75 18.45
N PHE A 78 32.76 -32.04 18.63
CA PHE A 78 32.33 -31.52 19.94
C PHE A 78 30.95 -32.05 20.32
N SER A 79 30.86 -32.77 21.45
CA SER A 79 29.57 -33.19 22.00
C SER A 79 28.90 -32.03 22.72
N THR A 80 28.26 -31.13 21.97
CA THR A 80 27.48 -30.03 22.53
C THR A 80 26.05 -30.49 22.83
N LYS A 81 25.57 -30.21 24.03
CA LYS A 81 24.17 -30.40 24.43
C LYS A 81 23.61 -29.06 24.89
N GLU A 82 22.33 -28.81 24.63
CA GLU A 82 21.63 -27.68 25.23
C GLU A 82 21.78 -27.71 26.75
N LEU A 83 21.95 -26.54 27.37
CA LEU A 83 21.97 -26.43 28.83
C LEU A 83 20.61 -26.89 29.39
N GLN A 84 20.60 -27.50 30.58
CA GLN A 84 19.37 -28.00 31.20
C GLN A 84 18.28 -26.91 31.26
N HIS A 85 18.65 -25.67 31.60
CA HIS A 85 17.70 -24.56 31.66
C HIS A 85 17.12 -24.16 30.29
N GLU A 86 17.90 -24.29 29.20
CA GLU A 86 17.46 -24.05 27.82
C GLU A 86 16.54 -25.17 27.35
N ALA A 87 16.91 -26.43 27.58
CA ALA A 87 16.10 -27.59 27.25
C ALA A 87 14.76 -27.57 28.01
N GLU A 88 14.77 -27.17 29.28
CA GLU A 88 13.56 -26.92 30.06
C GLU A 88 12.77 -25.72 29.53
N ALA A 89 13.42 -24.63 29.11
CA ALA A 89 12.74 -23.49 28.51
C ALA A 89 12.04 -23.87 27.19
N CYS A 90 12.70 -24.67 26.34
CA CYS A 90 12.14 -25.26 25.13
C CYS A 90 10.96 -26.18 25.44
N LYS A 91 11.08 -27.10 26.41
CA LYS A 91 9.97 -27.96 26.87
C LYS A 91 8.81 -27.14 27.44
N ARG A 92 9.08 -26.11 28.25
CA ARG A 92 8.07 -25.17 28.78
C ARG A 92 7.39 -24.39 27.66
N HIS A 93 8.13 -23.99 26.62
CA HIS A 93 7.58 -23.29 25.45
C HIS A 93 6.69 -24.21 24.61
N GLN A 94 7.12 -25.45 24.33
CA GLN A 94 6.32 -26.46 23.64
C GLN A 94 5.07 -26.84 24.45
N ALA A 95 5.19 -27.06 25.76
CA ALA A 95 4.06 -27.35 26.64
C ALA A 95 3.09 -26.15 26.76
N ARG A 96 3.60 -24.91 26.78
CA ARG A 96 2.76 -23.70 26.72
C ARG A 96 2.01 -23.61 25.40
N ASN A 97 2.63 -23.90 24.27
CA ASN A 97 1.95 -23.88 22.97
C ASN A 97 0.86 -24.95 22.87
N ASN A 98 1.05 -26.11 23.51
CA ASN A 98 0.09 -27.21 23.47
C ASN A 98 -1.05 -27.07 24.51
N ALA A 99 -0.78 -26.52 25.71
CA ALA A 99 -1.78 -26.41 26.80
C ALA A 99 -2.58 -25.09 26.81
N SER A 100 -2.10 -24.02 26.15
CA SER A 100 -2.73 -22.69 26.18
C SER A 100 -3.47 -22.29 24.91
N ALA A 101 -3.74 -23.24 24.01
CA ALA A 101 -4.08 -22.95 22.63
C ALA A 101 -5.43 -22.25 22.41
N ARG A 102 -6.40 -22.28 23.35
CA ARG A 102 -7.69 -21.58 23.13
C ARG A 102 -8.22 -20.68 24.25
N GLU A 103 -8.07 -21.00 25.54
CA GLU A 103 -8.83 -20.26 26.58
C GLU A 103 -7.99 -19.48 27.62
N HIS A 104 -6.74 -19.87 27.91
CA HIS A 104 -5.88 -19.12 28.86
C HIS A 104 -5.08 -17.96 28.24
N ARG A 105 -5.02 -17.88 26.90
CA ARG A 105 -4.22 -16.87 26.18
C ARG A 105 -4.89 -15.50 26.20
N THR A 106 -6.22 -15.45 26.16
CA THR A 106 -7.03 -14.23 26.16
C THR A 106 -7.06 -13.57 27.54
N SER A 107 -7.30 -14.34 28.60
CA SER A 107 -7.32 -13.84 29.98
C SER A 107 -5.94 -13.34 30.46
N LYS A 108 -4.86 -14.09 30.21
CA LYS A 108 -3.49 -13.69 30.60
C LYS A 108 -2.91 -12.53 29.78
N ARG A 109 -3.35 -12.34 28.53
CA ARG A 109 -2.93 -11.18 27.69
C ARG A 109 -3.63 -9.88 28.10
N ARG A 110 -4.87 -9.98 28.60
CA ARG A 110 -5.69 -8.82 29.00
C ARG A 110 -5.39 -8.35 30.43
N PHE A 111 -4.96 -9.25 31.33
CA PHE A 111 -4.66 -8.90 32.72
C PHE A 111 -3.60 -7.78 32.90
N PRO A 112 -2.48 -7.75 32.14
CA PRO A 112 -1.51 -6.64 32.19
C PRO A 112 -2.07 -5.29 31.72
N GLN A 113 -3.19 -5.29 31.00
CA GLN A 113 -3.86 -4.08 30.49
C GLN A 113 -4.84 -3.48 31.52
N THR A 114 -4.98 -4.11 32.68
CA THR A 114 -5.77 -3.59 33.81
C THR A 114 -4.85 -2.89 34.80
N ASN A 115 -5.41 -2.01 35.64
CA ASN A 115 -4.65 -1.39 36.73
C ASN A 115 -4.36 -2.35 37.91
N LYS A 116 -4.65 -3.66 37.75
CA LYS A 116 -4.48 -4.74 38.73
C LYS A 116 -5.31 -4.61 40.02
N ARG A 117 -6.23 -3.64 40.10
CA ARG A 117 -7.10 -3.39 41.26
C ARG A 117 -8.55 -3.63 40.84
N ASN A 118 -9.27 -4.57 41.47
CA ASN A 118 -10.62 -5.00 41.04
C ASN A 118 -10.68 -5.28 39.52
N PHE A 119 -9.82 -6.19 39.05
CA PHE A 119 -9.54 -6.41 37.63
C PHE A 119 -10.65 -7.17 36.87
N MET A 120 -11.56 -7.85 37.57
CA MET A 120 -12.67 -8.61 36.96
C MET A 120 -13.61 -7.73 36.09
N PRO A 121 -14.19 -6.62 36.58
CA PRO A 121 -15.02 -5.74 35.76
C PRO A 121 -14.24 -5.06 34.62
N GLN A 122 -12.93 -4.82 34.81
CA GLN A 122 -12.06 -4.26 33.77
C GLN A 122 -11.82 -5.26 32.63
N LEU A 123 -11.60 -6.54 32.97
CA LEU A 123 -11.48 -7.62 31.97
C LEU A 123 -12.77 -7.78 31.15
N ALA A 124 -13.93 -7.74 31.80
CA ALA A 124 -15.23 -7.78 31.12
C ALA A 124 -15.42 -6.58 30.18
N SER A 125 -15.03 -5.38 30.60
CA SER A 125 -15.10 -4.18 29.77
C SER A 125 -14.16 -4.24 28.54
N ILE A 126 -12.95 -4.78 28.72
CA ILE A 126 -12.00 -5.00 27.62
C ILE A 126 -12.55 -6.02 26.62
N GLU A 127 -13.20 -7.07 27.10
CA GLU A 127 -13.85 -8.07 26.28
C GLU A 127 -15.01 -7.48 25.45
N GLN A 128 -15.92 -6.76 26.09
CA GLN A 128 -17.02 -6.08 25.41
C GLN A 128 -16.51 -5.10 24.36
N ARG A 129 -15.48 -4.30 24.67
CA ARG A 129 -14.87 -3.37 23.70
C ARG A 129 -14.28 -4.12 22.51
N GLN A 130 -13.60 -5.24 22.72
CA GLN A 130 -13.03 -6.04 21.63
C GLN A 130 -14.11 -6.68 20.76
N THR A 131 -15.20 -7.16 21.36
CA THR A 131 -16.36 -7.68 20.63
C THR A 131 -17.02 -6.59 19.79
N HIS A 132 -17.21 -5.41 20.35
CA HIS A 132 -17.77 -4.27 19.61
C HIS A 132 -16.88 -3.83 18.45
N ILE A 133 -15.55 -3.76 18.64
CA ILE A 133 -14.60 -3.48 17.56
C ILE A 133 -14.66 -4.55 16.46
N ARG A 134 -14.85 -5.83 16.82
CA ARG A 134 -15.01 -6.91 15.83
C ARG A 134 -16.29 -6.74 15.03
N GLN A 135 -17.40 -6.40 15.68
CA GLN A 135 -18.67 -6.11 15.01
C GLN A 135 -18.54 -4.92 14.05
N ILE A 136 -17.93 -3.82 14.48
CA ILE A 136 -17.63 -2.67 13.61
C ILE A 136 -16.76 -3.09 12.42
N ARG A 137 -15.73 -3.92 12.62
CA ARG A 137 -14.88 -4.40 11.52
C ARG A 137 -15.66 -5.28 10.54
N THR A 138 -16.51 -6.17 11.03
CA THR A 138 -17.38 -6.99 10.16
C THR A 138 -18.39 -6.14 9.40
N GLU A 139 -18.94 -5.09 10.02
CA GLU A 139 -19.81 -4.10 9.36
C GLU A 139 -19.06 -3.30 8.30
N ILE A 140 -17.82 -2.86 8.57
CA ILE A 140 -16.97 -2.20 7.59
C ILE A 140 -16.63 -3.14 6.43
N GLU A 141 -16.37 -4.43 6.69
CA GLU A 141 -16.11 -5.42 5.64
C GLU A 141 -17.34 -5.73 4.79
N THR A 142 -18.53 -5.81 5.38
CA THR A 142 -19.78 -5.92 4.61
C THR A 142 -20.07 -4.63 3.83
N GLN A 143 -19.73 -3.45 4.36
CA GLN A 143 -19.77 -2.20 3.60
C GLN A 143 -18.75 -2.12 2.47
N LYS A 144 -17.53 -2.65 2.65
CA LYS A 144 -16.57 -2.81 1.54
C LYS A 144 -17.06 -3.77 0.47
N LYS A 145 -17.82 -4.82 0.83
CA LYS A 145 -18.49 -5.69 -0.15
C LYS A 145 -19.62 -4.99 -0.89
N LEU A 146 -20.26 -3.98 -0.29
CA LEU A 146 -21.30 -3.18 -0.93
C LEU A 146 -20.72 -2.24 -2.00
N ASP A 147 -19.44 -1.84 -1.93
CA ASP A 147 -18.73 -1.07 -2.98
C ASP A 147 -17.35 -1.66 -3.32
N PRO A 148 -17.27 -2.64 -4.23
CA PRO A 148 -16.00 -3.19 -4.66
C PRO A 148 -15.26 -2.16 -5.53
N VAL A 149 -14.25 -1.51 -4.95
CA VAL A 149 -13.23 -0.77 -5.71
C VAL A 149 -12.37 -1.80 -6.46
N PRO A 150 -12.42 -1.89 -7.80
CA PRO A 150 -11.70 -2.91 -8.56
C PRO A 150 -10.19 -2.74 -8.39
N ASP A 151 -9.45 -3.75 -7.97
CA ASP A 151 -7.98 -3.67 -7.85
C ASP A 151 -7.34 -4.07 -9.19
N VAL A 152 -7.38 -3.16 -10.17
CA VAL A 152 -6.83 -3.38 -11.52
C VAL A 152 -5.52 -2.57 -11.64
N PRO A 153 -4.34 -3.23 -11.63
CA PRO A 153 -3.05 -2.53 -11.66
C PRO A 153 -2.87 -1.63 -12.88
N ASP A 154 -3.45 -2.01 -14.01
CA ASP A 154 -3.32 -1.31 -15.29
C ASP A 154 -4.14 -0.02 -15.37
N GLN A 155 -5.06 0.23 -14.41
CA GLN A 155 -5.83 1.47 -14.36
C GLN A 155 -5.10 2.53 -13.52
N HIS A 156 -4.81 3.68 -14.13
CA HIS A 156 -4.16 4.81 -13.45
C HIS A 156 -4.98 5.34 -12.26
N HIS A 157 -6.32 5.32 -12.36
CA HIS A 157 -7.20 5.77 -11.29
C HIS A 157 -8.30 4.74 -11.01
N ILE A 158 -8.59 4.56 -9.74
CA ILE A 158 -9.62 3.62 -9.28
C ILE A 158 -10.54 4.32 -8.28
N ILE A 159 -11.83 4.30 -8.60
CA ILE A 159 -12.90 4.87 -7.79
C ILE A 159 -14.00 3.81 -7.64
N GLY A 160 -14.78 3.88 -6.56
CA GLY A 160 -15.96 3.02 -6.37
C GLY A 160 -16.95 3.13 -7.54
N LYS A 161 -17.68 2.05 -7.80
CA LYS A 161 -18.69 2.01 -8.88
C LYS A 161 -20.12 2.04 -8.34
N THR A 162 -20.29 2.04 -7.02
CA THR A 162 -21.65 2.08 -6.45
C THR A 162 -22.35 3.39 -6.67
N GLN A 163 -23.65 3.28 -6.84
CA GLN A 163 -24.56 4.40 -7.02
C GLN A 163 -25.31 4.75 -5.73
N ASN A 164 -24.79 4.31 -4.57
CA ASN A 164 -25.48 4.39 -3.27
C ASN A 164 -25.57 5.80 -2.69
N PHE A 165 -24.71 6.72 -3.15
CA PHE A 165 -24.66 8.10 -2.68
C PHE A 165 -24.92 9.09 -3.82
N PRO A 166 -26.15 9.13 -4.37
CA PRO A 166 -26.49 10.06 -5.43
C PRO A 166 -26.49 11.50 -4.92
N VAL A 167 -26.07 12.41 -5.79
CA VAL A 167 -26.12 13.85 -5.60
C VAL A 167 -26.66 14.45 -6.89
N ASP A 168 -27.83 15.07 -6.80
CA ASP A 168 -28.46 15.75 -7.93
C ASP A 168 -27.69 17.03 -8.27
N ILE A 169 -27.44 17.26 -9.55
CA ILE A 169 -26.54 18.32 -10.04
C ILE A 169 -27.14 19.70 -9.75
N VAL A 170 -28.42 19.91 -10.08
CA VAL A 170 -29.06 21.23 -9.93
C VAL A 170 -29.08 21.69 -8.47
N PRO A 171 -29.55 20.91 -7.47
CA PRO A 171 -29.48 21.30 -6.07
C PRO A 171 -28.05 21.51 -5.56
N PHE A 172 -27.09 20.73 -6.07
CA PHE A 172 -25.69 20.90 -5.71
C PHE A 172 -25.16 22.27 -6.15
N VAL A 173 -25.38 22.66 -7.41
CA VAL A 173 -24.94 23.97 -7.92
C VAL A 173 -25.61 25.11 -7.18
N GLN A 174 -26.92 25.01 -6.91
CA GLN A 174 -27.66 26.04 -6.17
C GLN A 174 -27.11 26.24 -4.75
N ARG A 175 -26.80 25.14 -4.04
CA ARG A 175 -26.23 25.21 -2.68
C ARG A 175 -24.84 25.86 -2.65
N HIS A 176 -24.09 25.80 -3.75
CA HIS A 176 -22.76 26.39 -3.86
C HIS A 176 -22.75 27.67 -4.71
N SER A 177 -23.89 28.34 -4.89
CA SER A 177 -24.02 29.55 -5.73
C SER A 177 -23.09 30.71 -5.31
N ASN A 178 -22.70 30.79 -4.04
CA ASN A 178 -21.77 31.79 -3.52
C ASN A 178 -20.28 31.40 -3.69
N ASP A 179 -19.98 30.20 -4.16
CA ASP A 179 -18.61 29.71 -4.36
C ASP A 179 -18.14 30.05 -5.78
N PRO A 180 -17.07 30.87 -5.96
CA PRO A 180 -16.52 31.16 -7.28
C PRO A 180 -16.12 29.91 -8.09
N ALA A 181 -15.75 28.81 -7.42
CA ALA A 181 -15.42 27.56 -8.08
C ALA A 181 -16.65 26.84 -8.67
N ALA A 182 -17.85 27.14 -8.17
CA ALA A 182 -19.11 26.58 -8.66
C ALA A 182 -19.76 27.42 -9.78
N ALA A 183 -19.21 28.59 -10.11
CA ALA A 183 -19.66 29.41 -11.24
C ALA A 183 -19.51 28.63 -12.55
N ASP A 184 -20.60 28.54 -13.32
CA ASP A 184 -20.71 27.77 -14.58
C ASP A 184 -20.27 26.31 -14.45
N PHE A 185 -20.44 25.71 -13.26
CA PHE A 185 -19.91 24.38 -12.94
C PHE A 185 -20.29 23.31 -13.96
N VAL A 186 -21.58 23.21 -14.31
CA VAL A 186 -22.07 22.19 -15.25
C VAL A 186 -21.48 22.38 -16.64
N HIS A 187 -21.42 23.62 -17.11
CA HIS A 187 -20.82 23.96 -18.40
C HIS A 187 -19.34 23.59 -18.43
N LYS A 188 -18.56 24.07 -17.45
CA LYS A 188 -17.12 23.74 -17.31
C LYS A 188 -16.88 22.24 -17.24
N LEU A 189 -17.73 21.51 -16.52
CA LEU A 189 -17.65 20.06 -16.42
C LEU A 189 -17.91 19.37 -17.76
N LYS A 190 -18.98 19.75 -18.48
CA LYS A 190 -19.24 19.22 -19.83
C LYS A 190 -18.11 19.56 -20.80
N SER A 191 -17.56 20.78 -20.72
CA SER A 191 -16.46 21.21 -21.60
C SER A 191 -15.19 20.39 -21.36
N HIS A 192 -14.93 20.04 -20.10
CA HIS A 192 -13.80 19.19 -19.74
C HIS A 192 -13.99 17.73 -20.18
N LEU A 193 -15.21 17.19 -20.04
CA LEU A 193 -15.50 15.78 -20.35
C LEU A 193 -15.58 15.50 -21.85
N LEU A 194 -16.04 16.46 -22.66
CA LEU A 194 -16.31 16.24 -24.08
C LEU A 194 -15.09 15.73 -24.88
N PRO A 195 -13.88 16.33 -24.78
CA PRO A 195 -12.71 15.83 -25.50
C PRO A 195 -12.35 14.38 -25.13
N HIS A 196 -12.45 14.03 -23.84
CA HIS A 196 -12.18 12.68 -23.37
C HIS A 196 -13.19 11.67 -23.93
N ILE A 197 -14.47 12.03 -23.98
CA ILE A 197 -15.53 11.20 -24.56
C ILE A 197 -15.32 11.02 -26.07
N GLN A 198 -15.03 12.11 -26.79
CA GLN A 198 -14.77 12.05 -28.22
C GLN A 198 -13.55 11.19 -28.55
N MET A 199 -12.50 11.21 -27.71
CA MET A 199 -11.34 10.33 -27.86
C MET A 199 -11.73 8.85 -27.76
N MET A 200 -12.60 8.49 -26.79
CA MET A 200 -13.11 7.12 -26.64
C MET A 200 -13.94 6.66 -27.85
N HIS A 201 -14.72 7.56 -28.46
CA HIS A 201 -15.56 7.25 -29.62
C HIS A 201 -14.87 7.43 -30.99
N GLY A 202 -13.61 7.91 -31.04
CA GLY A 202 -13.07 8.51 -32.26
C GLY A 202 -11.62 8.21 -32.67
N CYS A 203 -10.73 7.66 -31.83
CA CYS A 203 -9.32 7.48 -32.23
C CYS A 203 -8.67 6.19 -31.67
N SER A 204 -8.52 5.17 -32.53
CA SER A 204 -7.54 4.08 -32.39
C SER A 204 -6.19 4.53 -32.99
N GLY A 205 -5.51 5.48 -32.35
CA GLY A 205 -4.26 6.04 -32.87
C GLY A 205 -3.37 6.66 -31.81
N ARG A 206 -2.33 5.91 -31.41
CA ARG A 206 -1.18 6.24 -30.53
C ARG A 206 -1.50 6.69 -29.10
N LEU A 207 -1.35 5.71 -28.20
CA LEU A 207 -1.05 5.92 -26.80
C LEU A 207 0.33 6.60 -26.70
N ASP A 208 0.35 7.90 -26.44
CA ASP A 208 1.42 8.51 -25.65
C ASP A 208 0.78 9.06 -24.38
N GLN A 209 1.35 8.68 -23.25
CA GLN A 209 0.78 8.76 -21.91
C GLN A 209 0.97 10.16 -21.28
N ASP A 210 1.16 11.19 -22.12
CA ASP A 210 1.39 12.58 -21.75
C ASP A 210 0.43 13.50 -22.53
N LEU A 211 -0.87 13.42 -22.22
CA LEU A 211 -1.85 14.34 -22.80
C LEU A 211 -2.10 15.52 -21.86
N ASP A 212 -1.39 16.61 -22.16
CA ASP A 212 -1.75 17.96 -21.75
C ASP A 212 -3.14 18.32 -22.31
N VAL A 213 -4.17 18.07 -21.50
CA VAL A 213 -5.59 18.33 -21.80
C VAL A 213 -5.85 19.83 -22.05
N SER A 214 -4.91 20.72 -21.71
CA SER A 214 -5.07 22.16 -21.93
C SER A 214 -5.04 22.57 -23.42
N ARG A 215 -4.51 21.71 -24.31
CA ARG A 215 -4.33 22.04 -25.74
C ARG A 215 -5.51 21.66 -26.65
N PHE A 216 -6.52 20.94 -26.16
CA PHE A 216 -7.75 20.67 -26.92
C PHE A 216 -8.81 21.75 -26.66
N LYS A 217 -8.65 22.92 -27.28
CA LYS A 217 -9.79 23.81 -27.51
C LYS A 217 -10.68 23.19 -28.59
N CYS A 218 -11.78 22.55 -28.18
CA CYS A 218 -12.86 22.18 -29.11
C CYS A 218 -13.55 23.49 -29.52
N ASP A 219 -13.48 23.86 -30.79
CA ASP A 219 -14.23 24.97 -31.41
C ASP A 219 -15.74 24.65 -31.53
N CYS A 220 -16.24 23.84 -30.60
CA CYS A 220 -17.57 23.28 -30.59
C CYS A 220 -18.49 24.32 -29.96
N SER A 221 -19.31 24.99 -30.79
CA SER A 221 -20.24 26.03 -30.33
C SER A 221 -21.01 25.61 -29.07
N LEU A 222 -21.16 26.54 -28.12
CA LEU A 222 -21.75 26.34 -26.78
C LEU A 222 -23.05 25.49 -26.80
N ALA A 223 -23.89 25.67 -27.82
CA ALA A 223 -25.16 24.95 -27.98
C ALA A 223 -25.00 23.43 -28.24
N HIS A 224 -23.94 23.03 -28.94
CA HIS A 224 -23.69 21.61 -29.24
C HIS A 224 -23.11 20.89 -28.03
N LEU A 225 -22.33 21.59 -27.21
CA LEU A 225 -21.68 21.03 -26.03
C LEU A 225 -22.70 20.62 -24.96
N ASP A 226 -23.72 21.45 -24.75
CA ASP A 226 -24.79 21.17 -23.80
C ASP A 226 -25.71 20.04 -24.23
N SER A 227 -25.88 19.84 -25.54
CA SER A 227 -26.74 18.82 -26.12
C SER A 227 -26.07 17.45 -26.21
N ASN A 228 -24.74 17.42 -26.40
CA ASN A 228 -24.00 16.19 -26.69
C ASN A 228 -23.63 15.38 -25.44
N VAL A 229 -23.53 16.01 -24.27
CA VAL A 229 -23.10 15.35 -23.02
C VAL A 229 -24.22 15.42 -21.99
N ILE A 230 -24.84 14.27 -21.72
CA ILE A 230 -26.00 14.16 -20.83
C ILE A 230 -25.64 13.33 -19.60
N PHE A 231 -25.89 13.86 -18.40
CA PHE A 231 -25.75 13.11 -17.16
C PHE A 231 -26.99 12.24 -16.94
N LYS A 232 -26.81 10.92 -16.88
CA LYS A 232 -27.91 9.99 -16.68
C LYS A 232 -28.59 10.25 -15.33
N GLY A 233 -29.85 10.68 -15.38
CA GLY A 233 -30.66 10.98 -14.21
C GLY A 233 -30.26 12.27 -13.47
N ASP A 234 -29.56 13.19 -14.15
CA ASP A 234 -29.12 14.51 -13.64
C ASP A 234 -28.37 14.45 -12.29
N ARG A 235 -27.56 13.40 -12.12
CA ARG A 235 -26.87 13.11 -10.86
C ARG A 235 -25.46 12.60 -11.08
N PHE A 236 -24.62 12.87 -10.10
CA PHE A 236 -23.35 12.18 -9.91
C PHE A 236 -23.38 11.44 -8.57
N TYR A 237 -22.46 10.49 -8.40
CA TYR A 237 -22.41 9.65 -7.21
C TYR A 237 -21.12 9.92 -6.45
N LYS A 238 -21.27 10.22 -5.17
CA LYS A 238 -20.18 10.66 -4.32
C LYS A 238 -19.41 9.49 -3.73
N HIS A 239 -18.08 9.61 -3.78
CA HIS A 239 -17.15 8.66 -3.21
C HIS A 239 -16.26 9.30 -2.16
N MET A 240 -15.79 8.48 -1.23
CA MET A 240 -14.91 8.91 -0.15
C MET A 240 -13.44 8.63 -0.43
N ILE A 241 -13.15 7.63 -1.28
CA ILE A 241 -11.81 7.13 -1.54
C ILE A 241 -11.58 7.07 -3.06
N MET A 242 -10.41 7.54 -3.48
CA MET A 242 -9.84 7.37 -4.82
C MET A 242 -8.45 6.78 -4.65
N ARG A 243 -8.10 5.82 -5.50
CA ARG A 243 -6.74 5.26 -5.57
C ARG A 243 -6.09 5.70 -6.87
N LEU A 244 -4.86 6.15 -6.79
CA LEU A 244 -4.02 6.50 -7.93
C LEU A 244 -2.89 5.50 -7.99
N ASN A 245 -2.82 4.74 -9.08
CA ASN A 245 -1.72 3.82 -9.33
C ASN A 245 -0.63 4.55 -10.11
N PHE A 246 0.60 4.47 -9.64
CA PHE A 246 1.75 5.06 -10.30
C PHE A 246 2.94 4.10 -10.28
N THR A 247 3.80 4.23 -11.27
CA THR A 247 5.07 3.50 -11.30
C THR A 247 6.12 4.36 -10.63
N SER A 248 6.65 3.87 -9.51
CA SER A 248 7.75 4.52 -8.81
C SER A 248 9.07 4.36 -9.59
N TYR A 249 10.09 5.13 -9.22
CA TYR A 249 11.36 5.20 -9.96
C TYR A 249 12.14 3.86 -9.99
N ASP A 250 11.87 2.93 -9.07
CA ASP A 250 12.45 1.59 -9.06
C ASP A 250 11.59 0.56 -9.83
N MET A 251 10.73 1.06 -10.72
CA MET A 251 9.79 0.30 -11.57
C MET A 251 8.78 -0.54 -10.76
N ARG A 252 8.48 -0.14 -9.54
CA ARG A 252 7.42 -0.78 -8.75
C ARG A 252 6.09 -0.07 -8.94
N HIS A 253 5.04 -0.86 -9.09
CA HIS A 253 3.67 -0.36 -9.01
C HIS A 253 3.33 -0.03 -7.56
N GLU A 254 3.09 1.25 -7.30
CA GLU A 254 2.61 1.76 -6.02
C GLU A 254 1.24 2.43 -6.19
N THR A 255 0.55 2.61 -5.06
CA THR A 255 -0.80 3.18 -5.03
C THR A 255 -0.90 4.25 -3.96
N GLU A 256 -1.29 5.46 -4.35
CA GLU A 256 -1.65 6.53 -3.42
C GLU A 256 -3.17 6.52 -3.17
N VAL A 257 -3.56 6.66 -1.90
CA VAL A 257 -4.97 6.65 -1.48
C VAL A 257 -5.39 8.04 -1.05
N LEU A 258 -6.24 8.67 -1.85
CA LEU A 258 -6.85 9.95 -1.55
C LEU A 258 -8.17 9.73 -0.82
N ASN A 259 -8.39 10.45 0.27
CA ASN A 259 -9.65 10.43 1.00
C ASN A 259 -10.13 11.85 1.30
N SER A 260 -11.24 12.24 0.68
CA SER A 260 -11.79 13.60 0.77
C SER A 260 -12.20 14.01 2.20
N ARG A 261 -12.42 13.04 3.10
CA ARG A 261 -12.77 13.26 4.51
C ARG A 261 -11.57 13.25 5.46
N SER A 262 -10.39 12.81 5.03
CA SER A 262 -9.20 12.74 5.89
C SER A 262 -8.25 13.92 5.65
N SER A 263 -7.13 13.93 6.38
CA SER A 263 -6.02 14.85 6.12
C SER A 263 -5.32 14.60 4.78
N ASN A 264 -5.48 13.40 4.20
CA ASN A 264 -4.80 12.96 2.98
C ASN A 264 -5.65 13.31 1.75
N ARG A 265 -5.79 14.61 1.51
CA ARG A 265 -6.60 15.18 0.42
C ARG A 265 -5.93 16.34 -0.31
N ASN A 266 -4.67 16.63 -0.01
CA ASN A 266 -3.90 17.64 -0.73
C ASN A 266 -3.05 16.92 -1.78
N ILE A 267 -2.99 17.46 -2.99
CA ILE A 267 -2.22 16.94 -4.12
C ILE A 267 -1.19 17.99 -4.51
N MET A 268 0.02 17.55 -4.82
CA MET A 268 1.08 18.38 -5.40
C MET A 268 1.26 17.96 -6.86
N MET A 269 1.27 18.92 -7.77
CA MET A 269 1.45 18.68 -9.21
C MET A 269 2.58 19.56 -9.73
N LEU A 270 3.23 19.13 -10.81
CA LEU A 270 4.20 19.97 -11.51
C LEU A 270 3.45 21.11 -12.22
N VAL A 271 3.99 22.32 -12.14
CA VAL A 271 3.46 23.46 -12.89
C VAL A 271 3.73 23.24 -14.38
N SER A 272 2.73 23.49 -15.23
CA SER A 272 2.92 23.44 -16.68
C SER A 272 3.89 24.55 -17.11
N GLU A 273 4.80 24.24 -18.03
CA GLU A 273 5.81 25.18 -18.55
C GLU A 273 5.20 26.48 -19.09
N ASP A 274 3.93 26.43 -19.50
CA ASP A 274 3.16 27.55 -20.06
C ASP A 274 2.69 28.58 -19.00
N THR A 275 2.89 28.31 -17.71
CA THR A 275 2.53 29.26 -16.62
C THR A 275 3.79 29.85 -15.97
N PRO A 276 4.01 31.18 -16.08
CA PRO A 276 5.14 31.83 -15.44
C PRO A 276 4.90 31.89 -13.92
N SER A 277 5.39 30.87 -13.21
CA SER A 277 5.36 30.76 -11.76
C SER A 277 6.78 30.67 -11.23
N ASP A 278 7.09 31.44 -10.19
CA ASP A 278 8.36 31.34 -9.47
C ASP A 278 8.56 29.97 -8.79
N HIS A 279 7.47 29.21 -8.62
CA HIS A 279 7.48 27.91 -7.95
C HIS A 279 7.19 26.78 -8.94
N ALA A 280 8.02 25.73 -8.92
CA ALA A 280 7.94 24.58 -9.83
C ALA A 280 6.72 23.67 -9.59
N TYR A 281 6.08 23.78 -8.43
CA TYR A 281 4.95 22.94 -8.03
C TYR A 281 3.69 23.76 -7.74
N CYS A 282 2.54 23.23 -8.13
CA CYS A 282 1.22 23.71 -7.72
C CYS A 282 0.57 22.74 -6.73
N TYR A 283 -0.30 23.28 -5.89
CA TYR A 283 -0.96 22.55 -4.82
C TYR A 283 -2.47 22.63 -5.01
N ALA A 284 -3.14 21.50 -4.91
CA ALA A 284 -4.59 21.40 -4.96
C ALA A 284 -5.11 20.68 -3.71
N ARG A 285 -6.36 20.95 -3.35
CA ARG A 285 -7.08 20.21 -2.31
C ARG A 285 -8.31 19.57 -2.91
N VAL A 286 -8.42 18.26 -2.76
CA VAL A 286 -9.57 17.47 -3.18
C VAL A 286 -10.75 17.78 -2.26
N LEU A 287 -11.80 18.37 -2.81
CA LEU A 287 -13.03 18.70 -2.09
C LEU A 287 -14.04 17.55 -2.10
N GLY A 288 -14.04 16.76 -3.17
CA GLY A 288 -14.92 15.62 -3.34
C GLY A 288 -14.46 14.75 -4.49
N ILE A 289 -14.86 13.48 -4.44
CA ILE A 289 -14.62 12.50 -5.49
C ILE A 289 -15.98 12.07 -5.99
N PHE A 290 -16.18 12.10 -7.30
CA PHE A 290 -17.46 11.78 -7.92
C PHE A 290 -17.23 10.91 -9.13
N HIS A 291 -18.18 10.01 -9.40
CA HIS A 291 -18.32 9.42 -10.72
C HIS A 291 -19.71 9.74 -11.27
N ALA A 292 -19.82 9.77 -12.58
CA ALA A 292 -21.07 10.05 -13.27
C ALA A 292 -21.26 9.06 -14.42
N ASN A 293 -22.51 8.69 -14.67
CA ASN A 293 -22.87 7.95 -15.87
C ASN A 293 -23.24 8.97 -16.94
N ILE A 294 -22.53 8.93 -18.07
CA ILE A 294 -22.67 9.92 -19.13
C ILE A 294 -23.24 9.24 -20.37
N ILE A 295 -24.19 9.91 -21.03
CA ILE A 295 -24.73 9.54 -22.33
C ILE A 295 -24.20 10.56 -23.33
N TYR A 296 -23.55 10.07 -24.39
CA TYR A 296 -23.05 10.91 -25.47
C TYR A 296 -23.93 10.78 -26.71
N THR A 297 -24.48 11.90 -27.18
CA THR A 297 -25.39 11.98 -28.33
C THR A 297 -24.77 12.69 -29.53
N GLY A 298 -23.48 13.05 -29.45
CA GLY A 298 -22.78 13.72 -30.53
C GLY A 298 -22.39 12.80 -31.69
N PRO A 299 -21.77 13.36 -32.75
CA PRO A 299 -21.33 12.61 -33.91
C PRO A 299 -20.39 11.46 -33.51
N ARG A 300 -20.51 10.30 -34.19
CA ARG A 300 -19.76 9.06 -33.92
C ARG A 300 -20.05 8.39 -32.56
N SER A 301 -21.17 8.72 -31.91
CA SER A 301 -21.61 7.95 -30.74
C SER A 301 -21.81 6.48 -31.10
N ILE A 302 -21.13 5.60 -30.37
CA ILE A 302 -21.21 4.14 -30.53
C ILE A 302 -22.31 3.55 -29.64
N ASP A 303 -22.66 4.26 -28.55
CA ASP A 303 -23.52 3.76 -27.48
C ASP A 303 -25.00 4.11 -27.68
N TYR A 304 -25.32 4.92 -28.69
CA TYR A 304 -26.70 5.33 -28.99
C TYR A 304 -27.34 4.38 -30.01
N LEU A 305 -27.96 3.31 -29.51
CA LEU A 305 -28.99 2.59 -30.27
C LEU A 305 -30.35 3.26 -29.96
N PRO A 306 -31.11 3.70 -30.99
CA PRO A 306 -32.35 4.43 -30.81
C PRO A 306 -33.44 3.63 -30.08
#